data_AF-A0A0X8HSB4-F1
#
_entry.id   AF-A0A0X8HSB4-F1
#
_cell.length_a   1.000
_cell.length_b   1.000
_cell.length_c   1.000
_cell.angle_alpha   90.00
_cell.angle_beta   90.00
_cell.angle_gamma   90.00
#
_symmetry.space_group_name_H-M   'P 1'
#
loop_
_entity.id
_entity.type
_entity.pdbx_description
1 polymer ?
#
loop_
_entity_poly.entity_id
_entity_poly.type
_entity_poly.pdbx_seq_one_letter_code
_entity_poly.pdbx_strand_id
1 'polypeptide(L)'
;MSDTVSTPHTPLHPEADEEVDIDHIKELSDEEMLDLELNPDLEEDEKCLNDETKVANGKKGEKRYLDDAIEGFYDDSDYFEPRIDLQSPFNSADKLSGIQYNDSIHPRRLSASQQSKFICFCDAKLMNIQRKVVQNRGLNTSAGYANLLDLTLDLKRLVDFIWFSIDGCANTEVLFMEKPEHTKKDYTGTQSTNFGQTHYLIRIADDFLDYLDKFSLEELDSNTRSSILSRVFKFLMIMDKIFARIIDGRVPGQVKLSVTDRVRVMGIAERTRYIIPNILETQNISGYHYELSKIYDETLDRCG
;
A
#
# COMPACT_ATOMS: atom_id res chain seq x y z
N MET A 1 43.65 -32.96 32.39
CA MET A 1 43.38 -33.75 31.16
C MET A 1 42.22 -33.04 30.50
N SER A 2 42.52 -32.25 29.48
CA SER A 2 41.57 -31.34 28.86
C SER A 2 41.43 -31.73 27.40
N ASP A 3 40.32 -32.38 27.07
CA ASP A 3 39.96 -32.79 25.72
C ASP A 3 39.60 -31.54 24.90
N THR A 4 40.44 -31.23 23.93
CA THR A 4 40.20 -30.17 22.95
C THR A 4 39.21 -30.68 21.91
N VAL A 5 38.00 -30.13 21.91
CA VAL A 5 36.97 -30.37 20.90
C VAL A 5 37.47 -29.85 19.55
N SER A 6 37.85 -30.76 18.65
CA SER A 6 38.23 -30.44 17.28
C SER A 6 36.97 -30.04 16.50
N THR A 7 36.90 -28.78 16.06
CA THR A 7 35.88 -28.36 15.10
C THR A 7 36.07 -29.13 13.79
N PRO A 8 34.99 -29.60 13.13
CA PRO A 8 35.09 -30.28 11.85
C PRO A 8 35.69 -29.33 10.81
N HIS A 9 36.58 -29.84 9.98
CA HIS A 9 37.26 -29.06 8.96
C HIS A 9 36.26 -28.69 7.85
N THR A 10 36.08 -27.40 7.59
CA THR A 10 35.25 -26.94 6.48
C THR A 10 35.93 -27.35 5.16
N PRO A 11 35.19 -27.88 4.17
CA PRO A 11 35.74 -28.20 2.86
C PRO A 11 36.28 -26.94 2.17
N LEU A 12 37.36 -27.10 1.41
CA LEU A 12 37.90 -26.05 0.55
C LEU A 12 36.90 -25.76 -0.57
N HIS A 13 36.63 -24.48 -0.82
CA HIS A 13 35.76 -24.06 -1.92
C HIS A 13 36.52 -24.21 -3.25
N PRO A 14 35.90 -24.76 -4.31
CA PRO A 14 36.51 -24.82 -5.63
C PRO A 14 36.78 -23.41 -6.20
N GLU A 15 37.80 -23.31 -7.05
CA GLU A 15 38.14 -22.09 -7.81
C GLU A 15 37.13 -21.83 -8.95
N ALA A 16 37.18 -20.65 -9.56
CA ALA A 16 36.16 -20.17 -10.50
C ALA A 16 35.92 -21.04 -11.76
N ASP A 17 36.90 -21.87 -12.15
CA ASP A 17 36.85 -22.72 -13.35
C ASP A 17 37.02 -24.23 -13.02
N GLU A 18 36.74 -24.63 -11.78
CA GLU A 18 36.85 -26.02 -11.32
C GLU A 18 35.46 -26.64 -11.10
N GLU A 19 35.12 -27.67 -11.89
CA GLU A 19 33.87 -28.42 -11.70
C GLU A 19 34.02 -29.37 -10.49
N VAL A 20 33.06 -29.31 -9.57
CA VAL A 20 33.03 -30.19 -8.40
C VAL A 20 32.63 -31.59 -8.84
N ASP A 21 33.49 -32.57 -8.57
CA ASP A 21 33.18 -33.98 -8.78
C ASP A 21 32.12 -34.45 -7.76
N ILE A 22 30.89 -34.62 -8.24
CA ILE A 22 29.71 -34.99 -7.45
C ILE A 22 29.51 -36.50 -7.36
N ASP A 23 30.33 -37.32 -8.03
CA ASP A 23 30.17 -38.79 -8.07
C ASP A 23 30.42 -39.46 -6.70
N HIS A 24 30.98 -38.72 -5.74
CA HIS A 24 31.26 -39.17 -4.39
C HIS A 24 30.33 -38.61 -3.31
N ILE A 25 29.30 -37.84 -3.68
CA ILE A 25 28.28 -37.40 -2.72
C ILE A 25 27.43 -38.60 -2.34
N LYS A 26 27.52 -38.99 -1.07
CA LYS A 26 26.69 -40.06 -0.51
C LYS A 26 25.25 -39.54 -0.44
N GLU A 27 24.34 -40.18 -1.16
CA GLU A 27 22.91 -39.92 -1.01
C GLU A 27 22.51 -40.20 0.44
N LEU A 28 21.72 -39.29 1.02
CA LEU A 28 21.18 -39.45 2.37
C LEU A 28 20.31 -40.70 2.40
N SER A 29 20.41 -41.50 3.47
CA SER A 29 19.51 -42.64 3.61
C SER A 29 18.09 -42.17 3.94
N ASP A 30 17.09 -42.97 3.60
CA ASP A 30 15.69 -42.67 3.91
C ASP A 30 15.46 -42.43 5.42
N GLU A 31 16.26 -43.07 6.26
CA GLU A 31 16.26 -42.89 7.72
C GLU A 31 16.84 -41.52 8.15
N GLU A 32 17.91 -41.04 7.50
CA GLU A 32 18.45 -39.68 7.75
C GLU A 32 17.52 -38.58 7.25
N MET A 33 16.72 -38.87 6.22
CA MET A 33 15.75 -37.95 5.64
C MET A 33 14.53 -37.74 6.57
N LEU A 34 14.11 -38.78 7.30
CA LEU A 34 13.06 -38.71 8.32
C LEU A 34 13.47 -37.89 9.55
N ASP A 35 14.75 -37.88 9.92
CA ASP A 35 15.27 -37.05 11.02
C ASP A 35 15.31 -35.54 10.67
N LEU A 36 15.22 -35.19 9.38
CA LEU A 36 15.17 -33.80 8.88
C LEU A 36 13.73 -33.23 8.81
N GLU A 37 12.70 -34.06 9.01
CA GLU A 37 11.30 -33.61 9.10
C GLU A 37 11.03 -32.94 10.46
N LEU A 38 11.22 -31.62 10.49
CA LEU A 38 11.06 -30.80 11.68
C LEU A 38 9.61 -30.66 12.21
N ASN A 39 8.61 -31.31 11.59
CA ASN A 39 7.20 -31.31 12.02
C ASN A 39 6.41 -32.54 11.49
N PRO A 40 6.44 -33.70 12.17
CA PRO A 40 5.74 -34.91 11.74
C PRO A 40 4.21 -34.89 11.95
N ASP A 41 3.65 -33.86 12.61
CA ASP A 41 2.22 -33.78 12.94
C ASP A 41 1.37 -33.00 11.91
N LEU A 42 1.91 -32.66 10.73
CA LEU A 42 1.22 -31.87 9.70
C LEU A 42 0.57 -32.70 8.57
N GLU A 43 0.71 -34.03 8.58
CA GLU A 43 0.19 -34.92 7.52
C GLU A 43 -1.19 -35.57 7.79
N GLU A 44 -1.96 -35.13 8.78
CA GLU A 44 -3.31 -35.70 9.01
C GLU A 44 -4.47 -34.98 8.31
N ASP A 45 -4.25 -33.85 7.63
CA ASP A 45 -5.33 -33.04 7.03
C ASP A 45 -5.33 -32.96 5.48
N GLU A 46 -4.76 -33.96 4.77
CA GLU A 46 -5.03 -34.17 3.34
C GLU A 46 -5.76 -35.49 3.06
N LYS A 47 -7.06 -35.52 3.37
CA LYS A 47 -8.01 -36.43 2.71
C LYS A 47 -9.21 -35.65 2.19
N CYS A 48 -9.01 -34.99 1.06
CA CYS A 48 -10.11 -34.55 0.22
C CYS A 48 -10.71 -35.74 -0.55
N LEU A 49 -12.01 -35.96 -0.31
CA LEU A 49 -13.03 -36.52 -1.22
C LEU A 49 -13.07 -38.04 -1.40
N ASN A 50 -14.03 -38.67 -0.72
CA ASN A 50 -14.91 -39.71 -1.30
C ASN A 50 -16.26 -39.78 -0.55
N ASP A 51 -17.31 -39.57 -1.33
CA ASP A 51 -18.69 -40.07 -1.30
C ASP A 51 -19.66 -39.97 -0.09
N GLU A 52 -20.85 -39.48 -0.48
CA GLU A 52 -22.21 -39.95 -0.16
C GLU A 52 -22.67 -40.18 1.30
N THR A 53 -23.64 -39.33 1.67
CA THR A 53 -24.86 -39.61 2.44
C THR A 53 -24.80 -40.60 3.62
N LYS A 54 -24.99 -40.09 4.86
CA LYS A 54 -25.96 -40.62 5.83
C LYS A 54 -26.13 -39.70 7.05
N VAL A 55 -27.40 -39.51 7.41
CA VAL A 55 -27.90 -38.82 8.61
C VAL A 55 -27.72 -39.70 9.85
N ALA A 56 -27.21 -39.17 10.97
CA ALA A 56 -27.68 -39.49 12.33
C ALA A 56 -27.05 -38.62 13.44
N ASN A 57 -27.94 -37.97 14.19
CA ASN A 57 -27.82 -37.38 15.53
C ASN A 57 -26.68 -37.83 16.47
N GLY A 58 -26.04 -36.84 17.12
CA GLY A 58 -25.25 -37.01 18.35
C GLY A 58 -24.80 -35.67 18.95
N LYS A 59 -25.17 -35.41 20.20
CA LYS A 59 -25.14 -34.10 20.89
C LYS A 59 -23.73 -33.57 21.28
N LYS A 60 -23.63 -32.23 21.18
CA LYS A 60 -22.88 -31.27 22.03
C LYS A 60 -21.34 -31.39 22.09
N GLY A 61 -20.72 -30.66 21.18
CA GLY A 61 -19.47 -29.95 21.40
C GLY A 61 -19.59 -28.57 20.74
N GLU A 62 -19.37 -27.52 21.51
CA GLU A 62 -19.47 -26.11 21.11
C GLU A 62 -18.39 -25.77 20.08
N LYS A 63 -18.62 -26.14 18.81
CA LYS A 63 -17.81 -25.65 17.68
C LYS A 63 -18.21 -24.19 17.45
N ARG A 64 -17.35 -23.27 17.87
CA ARG A 64 -17.36 -21.89 17.38
C ARG A 64 -17.33 -21.96 15.86
N TYR A 65 -18.34 -21.35 15.25
CA TYR A 65 -18.52 -21.27 13.81
C TYR A 65 -17.24 -20.79 13.14
N LEU A 66 -16.59 -21.69 12.40
CA LEU A 66 -15.58 -21.42 11.39
C LEU A 66 -16.29 -21.15 10.05
N ASP A 67 -17.37 -20.35 10.10
CA ASP A 67 -18.26 -20.12 8.95
C ASP A 67 -18.10 -18.67 8.43
N ASP A 68 -17.81 -17.71 9.32
CA ASP A 68 -17.48 -16.31 8.95
C ASP A 68 -16.13 -16.16 8.21
N ALA A 69 -15.26 -17.17 8.24
CA ALA A 69 -13.94 -17.11 7.60
C ALA A 69 -13.96 -17.55 6.12
N ILE A 70 -15.00 -18.27 5.69
CA ILE A 70 -15.10 -18.81 4.32
C ILE A 70 -15.96 -17.89 3.44
N GLU A 71 -16.90 -17.14 4.01
CA GLU A 71 -17.79 -16.21 3.29
C GLU A 71 -17.04 -15.02 2.65
N GLY A 72 -15.79 -14.77 3.03
CA GLY A 72 -14.93 -13.76 2.42
C GLY A 72 -14.10 -14.22 1.20
N PHE A 73 -14.12 -15.52 0.86
CA PHE A 73 -13.28 -16.06 -0.22
C PHE A 73 -13.94 -15.99 -1.60
N TYR A 74 -15.28 -15.92 -1.64
CA TYR A 74 -16.05 -15.80 -2.87
C TYR A 74 -16.63 -14.40 -2.99
N ASP A 75 -16.36 -13.76 -4.12
CA ASP A 75 -17.01 -12.50 -4.49
C ASP A 75 -18.52 -12.74 -4.58
N ASP A 76 -19.30 -12.08 -3.73
CA ASP A 76 -20.75 -12.08 -3.79
C ASP A 76 -21.21 -11.60 -5.18
N SER A 77 -21.94 -12.44 -5.91
CA SER A 77 -22.29 -12.24 -7.31
C SER A 77 -23.03 -10.93 -7.54
N ASP A 78 -23.81 -10.52 -6.54
CA ASP A 78 -24.67 -9.34 -6.58
C ASP A 78 -23.85 -8.04 -6.59
N TYR A 79 -22.60 -8.08 -6.11
CA TYR A 79 -21.68 -6.96 -6.17
C TYR A 79 -21.11 -6.76 -7.57
N PHE A 80 -21.08 -7.75 -8.45
CA PHE A 80 -20.39 -7.65 -9.74
C PHE A 80 -21.32 -7.68 -10.94
N GLU A 81 -22.63 -7.75 -10.72
CA GLU A 81 -23.60 -7.56 -11.79
C GLU A 81 -23.38 -6.20 -12.48
N PRO A 82 -23.37 -6.17 -13.83
CA PRO A 82 -23.25 -4.95 -14.59
C PRO A 82 -24.49 -4.09 -14.33
N ARG A 83 -24.33 -3.05 -13.50
CA ARG A 83 -25.32 -1.97 -13.41
C ARG A 83 -25.13 -1.12 -14.66
N ILE A 84 -25.97 -1.36 -15.66
CA ILE A 84 -26.04 -0.50 -16.84
C ILE A 84 -26.57 0.85 -16.36
N ASP A 85 -25.69 1.82 -16.15
CA ASP A 85 -26.10 3.22 -16.03
C ASP A 85 -26.66 3.64 -17.39
N LEU A 86 -27.99 3.62 -17.52
CA LEU A 86 -28.71 4.14 -18.69
C LEU A 86 -28.53 5.66 -18.88
N GLN A 87 -27.74 6.33 -18.04
CA GLN A 87 -27.27 7.71 -18.21
C GLN A 87 -26.15 7.84 -19.26
N SER A 88 -26.13 6.92 -20.22
CA SER A 88 -25.36 7.09 -21.45
C SER A 88 -25.75 8.42 -22.12
N PRO A 89 -24.78 9.28 -22.51
CA PRO A 89 -25.05 10.51 -23.24
C PRO A 89 -25.67 10.26 -24.63
N PHE A 90 -25.83 8.99 -25.02
CA PHE A 90 -26.46 8.57 -26.26
C PHE A 90 -27.96 8.29 -26.15
N ASN A 91 -28.57 8.35 -24.96
CA ASN A 91 -30.01 8.10 -24.77
C ASN A 91 -30.79 9.41 -24.56
N SER A 92 -30.81 10.25 -25.58
CA SER A 92 -31.66 11.42 -25.65
C SER A 92 -33.10 11.05 -26.01
N ALA A 93 -34.00 11.01 -25.03
CA ALA A 93 -35.39 11.48 -25.14
C ALA A 93 -36.11 11.41 -23.79
N ASP A 94 -36.50 12.59 -23.29
CA ASP A 94 -37.65 12.83 -22.43
C ASP A 94 -37.75 12.11 -21.07
N LYS A 95 -37.16 12.74 -20.03
CA LYS A 95 -37.80 13.04 -18.73
C LYS A 95 -36.78 13.65 -17.77
N LEU A 96 -36.54 14.96 -17.90
CA LEU A 96 -35.63 15.73 -17.05
C LEU A 96 -36.30 16.36 -15.81
N SER A 97 -37.37 15.75 -15.27
CA SER A 97 -38.16 16.35 -14.17
C SER A 97 -38.26 15.50 -12.91
N GLY A 98 -37.42 14.47 -12.76
CA GLY A 98 -37.44 13.61 -11.56
C GLY A 98 -36.07 13.06 -11.12
N ILE A 99 -34.97 13.59 -11.65
CA ILE A 99 -33.63 13.14 -11.25
C ILE A 99 -33.29 13.80 -9.91
N GLN A 100 -33.67 13.15 -8.81
CA GLN A 100 -32.91 13.29 -7.57
C GLN A 100 -31.51 12.74 -7.87
N TYR A 101 -30.53 13.63 -7.96
CA TYR A 101 -29.13 13.25 -7.89
C TYR A 101 -28.90 12.61 -6.53
N ASN A 102 -29.00 11.29 -6.45
CA ASN A 102 -28.34 10.55 -5.38
C ASN A 102 -26.84 10.64 -5.67
N ASP A 103 -26.22 11.71 -5.15
CA ASP A 103 -24.77 11.99 -5.22
C ASP A 103 -23.90 10.93 -4.52
N SER A 104 -24.49 9.86 -4.00
CA SER A 104 -23.78 8.75 -3.38
C SER A 104 -23.36 7.71 -4.43
N ILE A 105 -22.49 8.08 -5.37
CA ILE A 105 -21.74 7.11 -6.17
C ILE A 105 -20.66 6.52 -5.26
N HIS A 106 -21.05 5.60 -4.38
CA HIS A 106 -20.09 4.90 -3.55
C HIS A 106 -19.29 3.92 -4.42
N PRO A 107 -17.94 3.98 -4.37
CA PRO A 107 -17.10 3.06 -5.14
C PRO A 107 -17.43 1.62 -4.74
N ARG A 108 -17.71 0.80 -5.75
CA ARG A 108 -17.91 -0.64 -5.59
C ARG A 108 -16.57 -1.26 -5.16
N ARG A 109 -16.61 -2.17 -4.17
CA ARG A 109 -15.44 -2.97 -3.79
C ARG A 109 -14.94 -3.75 -5.00
N LEU A 110 -13.63 -3.73 -5.23
CA LEU A 110 -12.99 -4.47 -6.31
C LEU A 110 -13.13 -5.98 -6.07
N SER A 111 -13.31 -6.76 -7.14
CA SER A 111 -13.31 -8.24 -7.08
C SER A 111 -11.95 -8.76 -6.65
N ALA A 112 -11.84 -9.99 -6.13
CA ALA A 112 -10.56 -10.57 -5.74
C ALA A 112 -9.53 -10.52 -6.89
N SER A 113 -9.97 -10.82 -8.11
CA SER A 113 -9.11 -10.72 -9.31
C SER A 113 -8.68 -9.28 -9.66
N GLN A 114 -9.56 -8.29 -9.43
CA GLN A 114 -9.23 -6.87 -9.59
C GLN A 114 -8.29 -6.39 -8.49
N GLN A 115 -8.46 -6.84 -7.25
CA GLN A 115 -7.58 -6.56 -6.13
C GLN A 115 -6.16 -7.10 -6.40
N SER A 116 -6.02 -8.32 -6.91
CA SER A 116 -4.71 -8.86 -7.32
C SER A 116 -4.06 -8.02 -8.43
N LYS A 117 -4.83 -7.62 -9.45
CA LYS A 117 -4.31 -6.75 -10.52
C LYS A 117 -3.90 -5.37 -9.99
N PHE A 118 -4.66 -4.82 -9.05
CA PHE A 118 -4.35 -3.57 -8.38
C PHE A 118 -3.02 -3.66 -7.62
N ILE A 119 -2.83 -4.71 -6.81
CA ILE A 119 -1.60 -4.99 -6.07
C ILE A 119 -0.41 -5.08 -7.03
N CYS A 120 -0.50 -5.93 -8.06
CA CYS A 120 0.57 -6.08 -9.05
C CYS A 120 0.89 -4.76 -9.76
N PHE A 121 -0.12 -3.94 -10.05
CA PHE A 121 0.08 -2.62 -10.65
C PHE A 121 0.82 -1.67 -9.70
N CYS A 122 0.39 -1.58 -8.45
CA CYS A 122 1.02 -0.72 -7.44
C CYS A 122 2.48 -1.13 -7.20
N ASP A 123 2.74 -2.42 -7.04
CA ASP A 123 4.10 -2.96 -6.87
C ASP A 123 4.99 -2.65 -8.08
N ALA A 124 4.49 -2.90 -9.29
CA ALA A 124 5.23 -2.61 -10.52
C ALA A 124 5.52 -1.10 -10.67
N LYS A 125 4.57 -0.23 -10.30
CA LYS A 125 4.76 1.23 -10.33
C LYS A 125 5.76 1.70 -9.30
N LEU A 126 5.68 1.24 -8.05
CA LEU A 126 6.67 1.57 -7.02
C LEU A 126 8.07 1.10 -7.39
N MET A 127 8.20 -0.13 -7.92
CA MET A 127 9.48 -0.64 -8.40
C MET A 127 10.04 0.20 -9.55
N ASN A 128 9.20 0.66 -10.47
CA ASN A 128 9.62 1.53 -11.57
C ASN A 128 10.11 2.90 -11.04
N ILE A 129 9.35 3.51 -10.13
CA ILE A 129 9.73 4.77 -9.48
C ILE A 129 11.07 4.61 -8.76
N GLN A 130 11.22 3.58 -7.93
CA GLN A 130 12.47 3.29 -7.22
C GLN A 130 13.64 3.09 -8.18
N ARG A 131 13.45 2.33 -9.27
CA ARG A 131 14.47 2.10 -10.30
C ARG A 131 14.91 3.42 -10.94
N LYS A 132 13.97 4.29 -11.30
CA LYS A 132 14.28 5.62 -11.88
C LYS A 132 15.03 6.52 -10.90
N VAL A 133 14.68 6.49 -9.61
CA VAL A 133 15.40 7.23 -8.55
C VAL A 133 16.83 6.72 -8.43
N VAL A 134 17.05 5.40 -8.45
CA VAL A 134 18.40 4.80 -8.40
C VAL A 134 19.20 5.14 -9.66
N GLN A 135 18.57 5.11 -10.84
CA GLN A 135 19.23 5.44 -12.12
C GLN A 135 19.74 6.88 -12.18
N ASN A 136 19.01 7.83 -11.56
CA ASN A 136 19.44 9.22 -11.44
C ASN A 136 20.76 9.39 -10.65
N ARG A 137 21.17 8.39 -9.85
CA ARG A 137 22.38 8.42 -9.02
C ARG A 137 23.63 7.80 -9.64
N GLY A 138 23.64 7.53 -10.95
CA GLY A 138 24.89 7.22 -11.67
C GLY A 138 24.93 5.91 -12.44
N LEU A 139 23.79 5.24 -12.65
CA LEU A 139 23.73 4.10 -13.57
C LEU A 139 23.38 4.54 -14.99
N ASN A 140 22.40 5.44 -15.17
CA ASN A 140 21.99 5.96 -16.49
C ASN A 140 21.21 7.28 -16.32
N THR A 141 21.90 8.42 -16.46
CA THR A 141 21.30 9.76 -16.28
C THR A 141 20.18 10.06 -17.28
N SER A 142 20.16 9.38 -18.44
CA SER A 142 19.12 9.53 -19.47
C SER A 142 17.81 8.79 -19.15
N ALA A 143 17.83 7.80 -18.26
CA ALA A 143 16.68 6.95 -17.96
C ALA A 143 16.01 7.27 -16.60
N GLY A 144 16.69 8.05 -15.75
CA GLY A 144 16.20 8.45 -14.43
C GLY A 144 15.28 9.67 -14.45
N TYR A 145 14.87 10.11 -13.26
CA TYR A 145 14.13 11.37 -13.09
C TYR A 145 15.04 12.58 -13.33
N ALA A 146 14.63 13.51 -14.18
CA ALA A 146 15.40 14.72 -14.46
C ALA A 146 15.39 15.71 -13.27
N ASN A 147 14.29 15.75 -12.53
CA ASN A 147 14.11 16.63 -11.38
C ASN A 147 13.13 16.02 -10.36
N LEU A 148 13.04 16.65 -9.19
CA LEU A 148 12.12 16.25 -8.13
C LEU A 148 10.63 16.40 -8.53
N LEU A 149 10.32 17.30 -9.47
CA LEU A 149 8.94 17.50 -9.94
C LEU A 149 8.42 16.26 -10.65
N ASP A 150 9.20 15.64 -11.54
CA ASP A 150 8.79 14.45 -12.29
C ASP A 150 8.52 13.27 -11.34
N LEU A 151 9.35 13.09 -10.31
CA LEU A 151 9.14 12.11 -9.25
C LEU A 151 7.85 12.39 -8.48
N THR A 152 7.66 13.65 -8.05
CA THR A 152 6.48 14.06 -7.28
C THR A 152 5.20 13.85 -8.09
N LEU A 153 5.23 14.09 -9.40
CA LEU A 153 4.09 13.86 -10.29
C LEU A 153 3.77 12.37 -10.46
N ASP A 154 4.77 11.51 -10.63
CA ASP A 154 4.56 10.07 -10.73
C ASP A 154 4.00 9.48 -9.42
N LEU A 155 4.52 9.90 -8.27
CA LEU A 155 3.98 9.51 -6.96
C LEU A 155 2.57 10.05 -6.76
N LYS A 156 2.29 11.31 -7.14
CA LYS A 156 0.95 11.90 -7.07
C LYS A 156 -0.06 11.11 -7.89
N ARG A 157 0.28 10.74 -9.13
CA ARG A 157 -0.60 9.90 -9.98
C ARG A 157 -0.90 8.54 -9.33
N LEU A 158 0.10 7.94 -8.68
CA LEU A 158 -0.09 6.69 -7.97
C LEU A 158 -0.99 6.88 -6.73
N VAL A 159 -0.80 7.95 -5.96
CA VAL A 159 -1.66 8.30 -4.83
C VAL A 159 -3.08 8.58 -5.27
N ASP A 160 -3.29 9.31 -6.37
CA ASP A 160 -4.62 9.56 -6.94
C ASP A 160 -5.31 8.25 -7.34
N PHE A 161 -4.58 7.34 -7.99
CA PHE A 161 -5.10 6.03 -8.36
C PHE A 161 -5.48 5.18 -7.13
N ILE A 162 -4.62 5.16 -6.11
CA ILE A 162 -4.89 4.44 -4.86
C ILE A 162 -6.10 5.06 -4.15
N TRP A 163 -6.14 6.38 -4.03
CA TRP A 163 -7.24 7.09 -3.38
C TRP A 163 -8.56 6.93 -4.12
N PHE A 164 -8.55 6.94 -5.45
CA PHE A 164 -9.72 6.65 -6.27
C PHE A 164 -10.30 5.27 -5.96
N SER A 165 -9.46 4.26 -5.74
CA SER A 165 -9.94 2.93 -5.36
C SER A 165 -10.52 2.85 -3.94
N ILE A 166 -10.19 3.82 -3.07
CA ILE A 166 -10.75 3.91 -1.71
C ILE A 166 -12.06 4.70 -1.75
N ASP A 167 -12.04 5.93 -2.24
CA ASP A 167 -13.11 6.93 -2.06
C ASP A 167 -13.84 7.31 -3.36
N GLY A 168 -13.43 6.76 -4.51
CA GLY A 168 -13.99 7.12 -5.82
C GLY A 168 -13.57 8.51 -6.31
N CYS A 169 -12.75 9.23 -5.56
CA CYS A 169 -12.28 10.56 -5.91
C CYS A 169 -11.03 10.47 -6.82
N ALA A 170 -11.18 10.88 -8.08
CA ALA A 170 -10.12 10.77 -9.08
C ALA A 170 -8.99 11.80 -8.91
N ASN A 171 -9.25 12.92 -8.22
CA ASN A 171 -8.26 13.95 -7.97
C ASN A 171 -8.23 14.33 -6.50
N THR A 172 -7.16 13.95 -5.82
CA THR A 172 -6.95 14.25 -4.40
C THR A 172 -6.79 15.74 -4.08
N GLU A 173 -6.61 16.63 -5.07
CA GLU A 173 -6.65 18.08 -4.82
C GLU A 173 -8.03 18.57 -4.38
N VAL A 174 -9.10 17.81 -4.66
CA VAL A 174 -10.46 18.14 -4.18
C VAL A 174 -10.54 18.12 -2.65
N LEU A 175 -9.66 17.35 -1.98
CA LEU A 175 -9.57 17.28 -0.52
C LEU A 175 -9.27 18.64 0.14
N PHE A 176 -8.75 19.61 -0.61
CA PHE A 176 -8.54 20.97 -0.12
C PHE A 176 -9.83 21.79 -0.05
N MET A 177 -10.83 21.47 -0.86
CA MET A 177 -12.08 22.22 -0.97
C MET A 177 -13.21 21.62 -0.12
N GLU A 178 -13.03 20.39 0.35
CA GLU A 178 -14.01 19.69 1.15
C GLU A 178 -14.14 20.29 2.56
N LYS A 179 -15.37 20.66 2.92
CA LYS A 179 -15.71 21.04 4.29
C LYS A 179 -15.85 19.79 5.16
N PRO A 180 -15.35 19.79 6.40
CA PRO A 180 -15.30 18.62 7.28
C PRO A 180 -16.67 18.08 7.72
N GLU A 181 -17.78 18.75 7.41
CA GLU A 181 -19.11 18.46 7.94
C GLU A 181 -19.91 17.43 7.11
N HIS A 182 -19.58 17.20 5.84
CA HIS A 182 -20.31 16.25 4.99
C HIS A 182 -19.82 14.80 5.11
N THR A 183 -18.54 14.60 5.42
CA THR A 183 -17.86 13.32 5.18
C THR A 183 -18.19 12.16 6.13
N LYS A 184 -18.79 12.36 7.32
CA LYS A 184 -19.11 11.24 8.25
C LYS A 184 -20.50 10.66 8.08
N LYS A 185 -21.46 11.47 7.63
CA LYS A 185 -22.85 11.04 7.42
C LYS A 185 -23.01 10.26 6.11
N ASP A 186 -22.09 10.45 5.18
CA ASP A 186 -22.20 9.89 3.83
C ASP A 186 -21.78 8.42 3.74
N TYR A 187 -20.94 7.90 4.66
CA TYR A 187 -20.45 6.51 4.60
C TYR A 187 -21.11 5.54 5.58
N THR A 188 -22.10 5.97 6.38
CA THR A 188 -22.80 5.07 7.30
C THR A 188 -23.54 3.99 6.51
N GLY A 189 -23.23 2.71 6.77
CA GLY A 189 -23.82 1.57 6.07
C GLY A 189 -23.16 1.21 4.73
N THR A 190 -22.09 1.92 4.34
CA THR A 190 -21.25 1.50 3.20
C THR A 190 -20.31 0.37 3.61
N GLN A 191 -19.88 -0.45 2.65
CA GLN A 191 -18.88 -1.49 2.87
C GLN A 191 -17.46 -0.94 2.69
N SER A 192 -16.49 -1.61 3.33
CA SER A 192 -15.08 -1.27 3.14
C SER A 192 -14.64 -1.56 1.71
N THR A 193 -14.05 -0.55 1.07
CA THR A 193 -13.28 -0.71 -0.18
C THR A 193 -11.80 -0.96 0.09
N ASN A 194 -11.38 -0.93 1.36
CA ASN A 194 -9.98 -1.10 1.74
C ASN A 194 -9.61 -2.58 1.86
N PHE A 195 -8.61 -3.00 1.09
CA PHE A 195 -8.04 -4.36 1.08
C PHE A 195 -6.50 -4.35 1.13
N GLY A 196 -5.89 -3.21 1.47
CA GLY A 196 -4.43 -3.05 1.51
C GLY A 196 -3.93 -1.72 0.95
N GLN A 197 -4.81 -0.88 0.41
CA GLN A 197 -4.42 0.43 -0.14
C GLN A 197 -3.72 1.33 0.88
N THR A 198 -4.14 1.28 2.14
CA THR A 198 -3.50 2.06 3.22
C THR A 198 -2.02 1.72 3.38
N HIS A 199 -1.64 0.45 3.22
CA HIS A 199 -0.24 0.04 3.28
C HIS A 199 0.60 0.77 2.21
N TYR A 200 0.08 0.85 0.98
CA TYR A 200 0.76 1.56 -0.11
C TYR A 200 0.87 3.06 0.14
N LEU A 201 -0.16 3.70 0.70
CA LEU A 201 -0.09 5.12 1.06
C LEU A 201 0.98 5.40 2.12
N ILE A 202 1.06 4.55 3.15
CA ILE A 202 2.09 4.65 4.21
C ILE A 202 3.48 4.48 3.60
N ARG A 203 3.66 3.45 2.75
CA ARG A 203 4.92 3.19 2.07
C ARG A 203 5.35 4.36 1.19
N ILE A 204 4.43 4.92 0.40
CA ILE A 204 4.69 6.11 -0.43
C ILE A 204 5.14 7.30 0.43
N ALA A 205 4.51 7.52 1.58
CA ALA A 205 4.88 8.62 2.48
C ALA A 205 6.31 8.48 3.02
N ASP A 206 6.70 7.26 3.41
CA ASP A 206 8.05 6.94 3.90
C ASP A 206 9.09 7.02 2.77
N ASP A 207 8.84 6.34 1.64
CA ASP A 207 9.73 6.33 0.47
C ASP A 207 9.94 7.74 -0.11
N PHE A 208 8.89 8.58 -0.14
CA PHE A 208 9.00 9.95 -0.64
C PHE A 208 9.97 10.78 0.18
N LEU A 209 9.95 10.63 1.50
CA LEU A 209 10.85 11.33 2.41
C LEU A 209 12.32 10.97 2.12
N ASP A 210 12.59 9.68 1.95
CA ASP A 210 13.91 9.18 1.57
C ASP A 210 14.35 9.68 0.19
N TYR A 211 13.41 9.93 -0.72
CA TYR A 211 13.74 10.44 -2.05
C TYR A 211 14.03 11.94 -2.05
N LEU A 212 13.42 12.73 -1.17
CA LEU A 212 13.61 14.18 -1.14
C LEU A 212 15.06 14.59 -0.89
N ASP A 213 15.74 13.90 0.03
CA ASP A 213 17.15 14.13 0.33
C ASP A 213 18.08 13.82 -0.86
N LYS A 214 17.55 13.18 -1.91
CA LYS A 214 18.33 12.76 -3.07
C LYS A 214 18.43 13.78 -4.19
N PHE A 215 17.64 14.85 -4.14
CA PHE A 215 17.61 15.88 -5.17
C PHE A 215 18.12 17.21 -4.63
N SER A 216 19.18 17.74 -5.24
CA SER A 216 19.70 19.07 -4.92
C SER A 216 18.84 20.14 -5.57
N LEU A 217 18.37 21.13 -4.80
CA LEU A 217 17.61 22.28 -5.33
C LEU A 217 18.43 23.57 -5.44
N GLU A 218 19.71 23.54 -5.06
CA GLU A 218 20.58 24.73 -5.01
C GLU A 218 20.88 25.32 -6.39
N GLU A 219 21.10 24.47 -7.40
CA GLU A 219 21.53 24.87 -8.74
C GLU A 219 20.36 25.33 -9.63
N LEU A 220 19.11 25.23 -9.15
CA LEU A 220 17.92 25.62 -9.88
C LEU A 220 17.64 27.11 -9.77
N ASP A 221 17.07 27.69 -10.84
CA ASP A 221 16.60 29.06 -10.81
C ASP A 221 15.48 29.24 -9.77
N SER A 222 15.36 30.46 -9.23
CA SER A 222 14.43 30.72 -8.13
C SER A 222 12.98 30.40 -8.49
N ASN A 223 12.56 30.60 -9.74
CA ASN A 223 11.17 30.35 -10.15
C ASN A 223 10.88 28.85 -10.24
N THR A 224 11.77 28.08 -10.87
CA THR A 224 11.66 26.62 -10.95
C THR A 224 11.73 25.99 -9.58
N ARG A 225 12.66 26.43 -8.72
CA ARG A 225 12.77 25.97 -7.34
C ARG A 225 11.48 26.19 -6.56
N SER A 226 10.91 27.40 -6.62
CA SER A 226 9.64 27.69 -5.93
C SER A 226 8.47 26.88 -6.50
N SER A 227 8.45 26.64 -7.81
CA SER A 227 7.44 25.78 -8.45
C SER A 227 7.55 24.32 -7.96
N ILE A 228 8.76 23.76 -7.91
CA ILE A 228 9.02 22.40 -7.40
C ILE A 228 8.57 22.29 -5.94
N LEU A 229 9.03 23.20 -5.08
CA LEU A 229 8.69 23.20 -3.66
C LEU A 229 7.19 23.33 -3.43
N SER A 230 6.50 24.19 -4.20
CA SER A 230 5.04 24.29 -4.13
C SER A 230 4.35 22.96 -4.42
N ARG A 231 4.87 22.17 -5.37
CA ARG A 231 4.32 20.84 -5.69
C ARG A 231 4.62 19.81 -4.61
N VAL A 232 5.82 19.84 -4.03
CA VAL A 232 6.20 19.01 -2.88
C VAL A 232 5.29 19.30 -1.68
N PHE A 233 5.10 20.56 -1.31
CA PHE A 233 4.22 20.93 -0.21
C PHE A 233 2.77 20.55 -0.49
N LYS A 234 2.26 20.78 -1.70
CA LYS A 234 0.91 20.32 -2.08
C LYS A 234 0.78 18.80 -1.94
N PHE A 235 1.78 18.03 -2.37
CA PHE A 235 1.76 16.58 -2.20
C PHE A 235 1.73 16.17 -0.73
N LEU A 236 2.57 16.77 0.12
CA LEU A 236 2.57 16.51 1.57
C LEU A 236 1.23 16.87 2.24
N MET A 237 0.62 18.00 1.87
CA MET A 237 -0.68 18.39 2.40
C MET A 237 -1.81 17.45 1.94
N ILE A 238 -1.70 16.89 0.73
CA ILE A 238 -2.63 15.84 0.26
C ILE A 238 -2.49 14.58 1.11
N MET A 239 -1.26 14.13 1.37
CA MET A 239 -1.01 12.98 2.23
C MET A 239 -1.54 13.21 3.65
N ASP A 240 -1.37 14.43 4.19
CA ASP A 240 -1.93 14.83 5.48
C ASP A 240 -3.47 14.69 5.51
N LYS A 241 -4.16 15.22 4.50
CA LYS A 241 -5.62 15.10 4.39
C LYS A 241 -6.08 13.66 4.26
N ILE A 242 -5.38 12.85 3.46
CA ILE A 242 -5.68 11.43 3.28
C ILE A 242 -5.57 10.69 4.61
N PHE A 243 -4.44 10.80 5.32
CA PHE A 243 -4.27 10.11 6.59
C PHE A 243 -5.24 10.60 7.65
N ALA A 244 -5.45 11.92 7.77
CA ALA A 244 -6.44 12.48 8.69
C ALA A 244 -7.86 11.91 8.44
N ARG A 245 -8.27 11.75 7.17
CA ARG A 245 -9.56 11.13 6.82
C ARG A 245 -9.61 9.65 7.21
N ILE A 246 -8.55 8.89 6.95
CA ILE A 246 -8.51 7.45 7.30
C ILE A 246 -8.48 7.26 8.83
N ILE A 247 -7.75 8.09 9.58
CA ILE A 247 -7.71 8.01 11.06
C ILE A 247 -9.12 8.21 11.65
N ASP A 248 -9.85 9.19 11.12
CA ASP A 248 -11.21 9.50 11.57
C ASP A 248 -12.27 8.47 11.11
N GLY A 249 -11.92 7.56 10.20
CA GLY A 249 -12.86 6.65 9.54
C GLY A 249 -13.80 7.36 8.57
N ARG A 250 -13.33 8.44 7.91
CA ARG A 250 -14.09 9.21 6.90
C ARG A 250 -13.86 8.67 5.48
N VAL A 251 -14.00 7.35 5.36
CA VAL A 251 -13.84 6.57 4.13
C VAL A 251 -14.93 5.50 4.08
N PRO A 252 -15.23 4.90 2.91
CA PRO A 252 -16.19 3.81 2.79
C PRO A 252 -15.92 2.67 3.79
N GLY A 253 -16.98 2.13 4.39
CA GLY A 253 -16.88 1.15 5.48
C GLY A 253 -16.54 1.73 6.84
N GLN A 254 -16.33 3.06 6.93
CA GLN A 254 -15.87 3.74 8.15
C GLN A 254 -14.62 3.10 8.77
N VAL A 255 -13.80 2.47 7.92
CA VAL A 255 -12.61 1.75 8.34
C VAL A 255 -11.58 2.76 8.83
N LYS A 256 -11.09 2.52 10.05
CA LYS A 256 -10.04 3.32 10.67
C LYS A 256 -8.69 2.65 10.48
N LEU A 257 -7.63 3.46 10.51
CA LEU A 257 -6.27 2.97 10.61
C LEU A 257 -6.10 2.04 11.82
N SER A 258 -5.39 0.94 11.62
CA SER A 258 -4.98 0.06 12.71
C SER A 258 -4.09 0.82 13.70
N VAL A 259 -4.04 0.39 14.96
CA VAL A 259 -3.19 1.05 15.98
C VAL A 259 -1.72 1.05 15.53
N THR A 260 -1.25 -0.07 14.97
CA THR A 260 0.10 -0.21 14.44
C THR A 260 0.37 0.76 13.30
N ASP A 261 -0.53 0.85 12.32
CA ASP A 261 -0.35 1.76 11.18
C ASP A 261 -0.47 3.23 11.59
N ARG A 262 -1.29 3.55 12.60
CA ARG A 262 -1.37 4.90 13.16
C ARG A 262 -0.03 5.31 13.77
N VAL A 263 0.62 4.43 14.54
CA VAL A 263 1.96 4.69 15.09
C VAL A 263 2.99 4.88 13.97
N ARG A 264 2.92 4.09 12.90
CA ARG A 264 3.82 4.24 11.74
C ARG A 264 3.63 5.59 11.04
N VAL A 265 2.38 5.97 10.77
CA VAL A 265 2.05 7.27 10.16
C VAL A 265 2.52 8.43 11.04
N MET A 266 2.33 8.34 12.36
CA MET A 266 2.80 9.34 13.30
C MET A 266 4.33 9.49 13.24
N GLY A 267 5.07 8.38 13.25
CA GLY A 267 6.54 8.41 13.13
C GLY A 267 7.03 9.01 11.81
N ILE A 268 6.34 8.72 10.69
CA ILE A 268 6.65 9.32 9.39
C ILE A 268 6.35 10.83 9.40
N ALA A 269 5.21 11.23 9.96
CA ALA A 269 4.81 12.64 10.05
C ALA A 269 5.79 13.48 10.89
N GLU A 270 6.19 12.99 12.07
CA GLU A 270 7.19 13.64 12.92
C GLU A 270 8.55 13.74 12.22
N ARG A 271 9.00 12.65 11.58
CA ARG A 271 10.25 12.65 10.82
C ARG A 271 10.22 13.64 9.66
N THR A 272 9.09 13.73 8.95
CA THR A 272 8.92 14.69 7.85
C THR A 272 9.01 16.13 8.34
N ARG A 273 8.38 16.45 9.48
CA ARG A 273 8.47 17.79 10.11
C ARG A 273 9.90 18.18 10.48
N TYR A 274 10.77 17.21 10.76
CA TYR A 274 12.17 17.45 11.07
C TYR A 274 13.05 17.54 9.81
N ILE A 275 12.90 16.59 8.88
CA ILE A 275 13.78 16.47 7.72
C ILE A 275 13.56 17.60 6.71
N ILE A 276 12.31 18.00 6.43
CA ILE A 276 12.04 19.02 5.41
C ILE A 276 12.68 20.37 5.75
N PRO A 277 12.53 20.94 6.97
CA PRO A 277 13.27 22.14 7.35
C PRO A 277 14.78 21.97 7.20
N ASN A 278 15.35 20.84 7.64
CA ASN A 278 16.78 20.59 7.57
C ASN A 278 17.31 20.55 6.12
N ILE A 279 16.54 19.96 5.19
CA ILE A 279 16.88 19.99 3.76
C ILE A 279 16.86 21.42 3.23
N LEU A 280 15.84 22.21 3.57
CA LEU A 280 15.74 23.60 3.11
C LEU A 280 16.85 24.49 3.71
N GLU A 281 17.19 24.29 4.98
CA GLU A 281 18.29 25.01 5.65
C GLU A 281 19.64 24.66 5.02
N THR A 282 19.90 23.37 4.80
CA THR A 282 21.14 22.90 4.15
C THR A 282 21.31 23.52 2.76
N GLN A 283 20.21 23.66 2.02
CA GLN A 283 20.20 24.22 0.66
C GLN A 283 20.04 25.76 0.62
N ASN A 284 20.12 26.44 1.77
CA ASN A 284 19.96 27.89 1.92
C ASN A 284 18.64 28.45 1.34
N ILE A 285 17.55 27.69 1.48
CA ILE A 285 16.21 28.07 1.03
C ILE A 285 15.42 28.64 2.21
N SER A 286 14.90 29.86 2.06
CA SER A 286 14.10 30.55 3.09
C SER A 286 12.72 30.95 2.55
N GLY A 287 11.80 31.25 3.47
CA GLY A 287 10.48 31.82 3.13
C GLY A 287 9.28 30.86 3.22
N TYR A 288 9.49 29.58 3.54
CA TYR A 288 8.43 28.55 3.59
C TYR A 288 7.94 28.22 5.00
N HIS A 289 8.06 29.16 5.96
CA HIS A 289 7.72 28.90 7.36
C HIS A 289 6.26 28.47 7.57
N TYR A 290 5.34 29.03 6.79
CA TYR A 290 3.92 28.67 6.87
C TYR A 290 3.70 27.23 6.40
N GLU A 291 4.22 26.87 5.23
CA GLU A 291 4.10 25.52 4.67
C GLU A 291 4.74 24.47 5.58
N LEU A 292 5.92 24.78 6.13
CA LEU A 292 6.60 23.92 7.11
C LEU A 292 5.73 23.67 8.35
N SER A 293 5.06 24.69 8.87
CA SER A 293 4.15 24.54 10.02
C SER A 293 2.93 23.65 9.71
N LYS A 294 2.57 23.53 8.43
CA LYS A 294 1.39 22.79 7.97
C LYS A 294 1.67 21.37 7.49
N ILE A 295 2.92 20.92 7.49
CA ILE A 295 3.26 19.53 7.18
C ILE A 295 2.62 18.62 8.23
N TYR A 296 1.77 17.68 7.79
CA TYR A 296 1.13 16.66 8.64
C TYR A 296 0.42 17.18 9.90
N ASP A 297 -0.09 18.42 9.86
CA ASP A 297 -0.74 19.07 11.00
C ASP A 297 -2.00 18.32 11.42
N GLU A 298 -2.85 18.00 10.45
CA GLU A 298 -4.13 17.35 10.74
C GLU A 298 -3.97 15.89 11.16
N THR A 299 -2.97 15.21 10.62
CA THR A 299 -2.62 13.83 10.96
C THR A 299 -2.08 13.75 12.38
N LEU A 300 -1.14 14.62 12.76
CA LEU A 300 -0.55 14.61 14.09
C LEU A 300 -1.56 14.99 15.17
N ASP A 301 -2.41 15.99 14.92
CA ASP A 301 -3.50 16.37 15.82
C ASP A 301 -4.47 15.22 16.14
N ARG A 302 -4.60 14.24 15.23
CA ARG A 302 -5.49 13.07 15.38
C ARG A 302 -4.79 11.82 15.90
N CYS A 303 -3.46 11.77 15.82
CA CYS A 303 -2.66 10.67 16.35
C CYS A 303 -2.34 10.84 17.84
N GLY A 304 -2.31 12.09 18.33
CA GLY A 304 -2.06 12.46 19.72
C GLY A 304 -3.19 12.18 20.70
#